data_AF-A0A974BTF0-F1
#
_entry.id   AF-A0A974BTF0-F1
#
_cell.length_a   1.000
_cell.length_b   1.000
_cell.length_c   1.000
_cell.angle_alpha   90.00
_cell.angle_beta   90.00
_cell.angle_gamma   90.00
#
_symmetry.space_group_name_H-M   'P 1'
#
loop_
_entity.id
_entity.type
_entity.pdbx_description
1 polymer ?
#
loop_
_entity_poly.entity_id
_entity_poly.type
_entity_poly.pdbx_seq_one_letter_code
_entity_poly.pdbx_strand_id
1 'polypeptide(L)'
;MGVLYANETHPHILVMHLGGNDMGIMSQRDLVRQVKIDIDKNRSLFVGVGILLSEMVPRLVWRWARDCSAMERSRVKFNKLLSVFVRRSGGVVIWHKELESVLPGYYRRDGVHLSEVGMDFV
;
A
#
# COMPACT_ATOMS: atom_id res chain seq x y z
N MET A 1 3.07 33.92 29.88
CA MET A 1 2.73 34.04 28.44
C MET A 1 2.55 32.64 27.90
N GLY A 2 1.32 32.13 27.96
CA GLY A 2 0.97 30.82 27.38
C GLY A 2 0.72 30.99 25.89
N VAL A 3 1.51 30.30 25.07
CA VAL A 3 1.16 30.09 23.67
C VAL A 3 0.44 28.75 23.64
N LEU A 4 -0.88 28.81 23.44
CA LEU A 4 -1.67 27.64 23.08
C LEU A 4 -1.18 27.21 21.70
N TYR A 5 -0.21 26.29 21.64
CA TYR A 5 -0.01 25.51 20.43
C TYR A 5 -1.28 24.68 20.27
N ALA A 6 -1.91 24.80 19.11
CA ALA A 6 -3.03 23.95 18.75
C ALA A 6 -2.67 22.49 19.08
N ASN A 7 -3.58 21.78 19.73
CA ASN A 7 -3.52 20.33 19.92
C ASN A 7 -3.62 19.63 18.54
N GLU A 8 -2.67 19.84 17.64
CA GLU A 8 -2.55 19.03 16.44
C GLU A 8 -1.92 17.71 16.87
N THR A 9 -2.77 16.77 17.25
CA THR A 9 -2.35 15.40 17.49
C THR A 9 -1.85 14.82 16.16
N HIS A 10 -0.54 14.81 15.97
CA HIS A 10 0.07 14.14 14.83
C HIS A 10 -0.02 12.62 15.00
N PRO A 11 -0.16 11.84 13.92
CA PRO A 11 -0.24 10.39 14.03
C PRO A 11 1.08 9.83 14.57
N HIS A 12 0.99 8.94 15.55
CA HIS A 12 2.14 8.14 15.97
C HIS A 12 2.52 7.09 14.93
N ILE A 13 1.53 6.56 14.20
CA ILE A 13 1.70 5.56 13.15
C ILE A 13 0.85 5.98 11.95
N LEU A 14 1.44 5.97 10.77
CA LEU A 14 0.74 6.10 9.49
C LEU A 14 0.68 4.74 8.80
N VAL A 15 -0.53 4.22 8.68
CA VAL A 15 -0.80 2.99 7.91
C VAL A 15 -1.03 3.37 6.45
N MET A 16 -0.24 2.80 5.55
CA MET A 16 -0.32 3.07 4.11
C MET A 16 -0.74 1.79 3.38
N HIS A 17 -1.91 1.82 2.76
CA HIS A 17 -2.42 0.79 1.85
C HIS A 17 -2.81 1.47 0.52
N LEU A 18 -1.96 1.34 -0.51
CA LEU A 18 -2.05 2.22 -1.68
C LEU A 18 -1.51 1.58 -2.98
N GLY A 19 -1.68 2.29 -4.09
CA GLY A 19 -1.05 2.02 -5.39
C GLY A 19 -1.88 1.19 -6.35
N GLY A 20 -2.83 0.37 -5.87
CA GLY A 20 -3.59 -0.54 -6.72
C GLY A 20 -4.44 0.17 -7.80
N ASN A 21 -4.81 1.43 -7.60
CA ASN A 21 -5.61 2.19 -8.57
C ASN A 21 -4.75 2.82 -9.68
N ASP A 22 -3.48 3.10 -9.39
CA ASP A 22 -2.51 3.73 -10.29
C ASP A 22 -1.78 2.69 -11.16
N MET A 23 -1.86 1.43 -10.77
CA MET A 23 -1.33 0.30 -11.53
C MET A 23 -1.95 0.26 -12.95
N GLY A 24 -1.08 0.36 -13.95
CA GLY A 24 -1.46 0.36 -15.37
C GLY A 24 -1.83 1.73 -15.93
N ILE A 25 -1.93 2.77 -15.08
CA ILE A 25 -1.99 4.18 -15.51
C ILE A 25 -0.58 4.69 -15.78
N MET A 26 0.37 4.33 -14.92
CA MET A 26 1.78 4.70 -15.06
C MET A 26 2.71 3.49 -14.92
N SER A 27 3.98 3.69 -15.22
CA SER A 27 4.97 2.62 -15.05
C SER A 27 5.13 2.28 -13.57
N GLN A 28 5.35 0.99 -13.28
CA GLN A 28 5.60 0.51 -11.93
C GLN A 28 6.78 1.22 -11.26
N ARG A 29 7.81 1.57 -12.03
CA ARG A 29 8.98 2.31 -11.55
C ARG A 29 8.59 3.71 -11.09
N ASP A 30 7.78 4.41 -11.87
CA ASP A 30 7.37 5.77 -11.55
C ASP A 30 6.42 5.78 -10.35
N LEU A 31 5.52 4.80 -10.26
CA LEU A 31 4.65 4.63 -9.09
C LEU A 31 5.47 4.38 -7.81
N VAL A 32 6.46 3.47 -7.85
CA VAL A 32 7.37 3.25 -6.70
C VAL A 32 8.10 4.55 -6.33
N ARG A 33 8.58 5.32 -7.32
CA ARG A 33 9.28 6.58 -7.07
C ARG A 33 8.37 7.59 -6.38
N GLN A 34 7.14 7.74 -6.86
CA GLN A 34 6.17 8.68 -6.29
C GLN A 34 5.83 8.32 -4.85
N VAL A 35 5.53 7.05 -4.58
CA VAL A 35 5.19 6.59 -3.23
C VAL A 35 6.35 6.81 -2.25
N LYS A 36 7.61 6.60 -2.66
CA LYS A 36 8.77 6.89 -1.82
C LYS A 36 8.86 8.37 -1.46
N ILE A 37 8.66 9.25 -2.45
CA ILE A 37 8.64 10.70 -2.23
C ILE A 37 7.54 11.07 -1.24
N ASP A 38 6.36 10.47 -1.36
CA ASP A 38 5.23 10.77 -0.47
C ASP A 38 5.46 10.22 0.95
N ILE A 39 6.12 9.07 1.11
CA ILE A 39 6.55 8.57 2.42
C ILE A 39 7.53 9.55 3.09
N ASP A 40 8.55 10.02 2.34
CA ASP A 40 9.54 10.95 2.89
C ASP A 40 8.90 12.31 3.25
N LYS A 41 7.96 12.80 2.43
CA LYS A 41 7.16 13.98 2.77
C LYS A 41 6.36 13.78 4.06
N ASN A 42 5.63 12.67 4.20
CA ASN A 42 4.85 12.39 5.40
C ASN A 42 5.73 12.36 6.66
N ARG A 43 6.94 11.82 6.58
CA ARG A 43 7.90 11.85 7.70
C ARG A 43 8.41 13.24 8.04
N SER A 44 8.58 14.11 7.04
CA SER A 44 8.97 15.50 7.28
C SER A 44 7.84 16.31 7.92
N LEU A 45 6.58 16.00 7.59
CA LEU A 45 5.40 16.66 8.15
C LEU A 45 5.09 16.18 9.57
N PHE A 46 5.26 14.88 9.83
CA PHE A 46 4.97 14.27 11.12
C PHE A 46 6.27 13.70 11.72
N VAL A 47 7.07 14.58 12.30
CA VAL A 47 8.35 14.18 12.92
C VAL A 47 8.10 13.12 13.98
N GLY A 48 8.76 11.97 13.85
CA GLY A 48 8.62 10.82 14.75
C GLY A 48 7.51 9.83 14.37
N VAL A 49 6.77 10.04 13.27
CA VAL A 49 5.75 9.08 12.80
C VAL A 49 6.37 7.74 12.41
N GLY A 50 5.81 6.65 12.92
CA GLY A 50 6.07 5.30 12.43
C GLY A 50 5.35 5.05 11.11
N ILE A 51 6.04 4.45 10.13
CA ILE A 51 5.41 4.05 8.87
C ILE A 51 5.09 2.56 8.90
N LEU A 52 3.83 2.21 8.67
CA LEU A 52 3.38 0.83 8.47
C LEU A 52 2.85 0.70 7.05
N LEU A 53 3.55 -0.06 6.20
CA LEU A 53 3.10 -0.37 4.85
C LEU A 53 2.28 -1.67 4.89
N SER A 54 0.98 -1.58 4.61
CA SER A 54 0.16 -2.74 4.26
C SER A 54 0.35 -2.98 2.76
N GLU A 55 0.97 -4.11 2.42
CA GLU A 55 1.29 -4.42 1.03
C GLU A 55 0.02 -4.52 0.17
N MET A 56 0.15 -4.14 -1.10
CA MET A 56 -0.96 -4.21 -2.04
C MET A 56 -1.40 -5.66 -2.21
N VAL A 57 -2.69 -5.91 -1.99
CA VAL A 57 -3.31 -7.24 -2.16
C VAL A 57 -3.45 -7.61 -3.64
N PRO A 58 -3.40 -8.92 -3.98
CA PRO A 58 -3.68 -9.37 -5.34
C PRO A 58 -5.12 -9.06 -5.75
N ARG A 59 -5.37 -8.98 -7.06
CA ARG A 59 -6.71 -8.80 -7.63
C ARG A 59 -6.99 -9.86 -8.69
N LEU A 60 -8.27 -10.25 -8.82
CA LEU A 60 -8.69 -11.15 -9.90
C LEU A 60 -8.67 -10.43 -11.26
N VAL A 61 -8.98 -9.13 -11.25
CA VAL A 61 -8.96 -8.28 -12.44
C VAL A 61 -8.29 -6.94 -12.18
N TRP A 62 -7.70 -6.38 -13.23
CA TRP A 62 -7.02 -5.09 -13.21
C TRP A 62 -7.59 -4.21 -14.31
N ARG A 63 -8.10 -3.02 -13.94
CA ARG A 63 -8.83 -2.12 -14.85
C ARG A 63 -8.12 -1.84 -16.17
N TRP A 64 -6.79 -1.70 -16.12
CA TRP A 64 -5.95 -1.31 -17.27
C TRP A 64 -5.10 -2.46 -17.81
N ALA A 65 -5.37 -3.70 -17.40
CA ALA A 65 -4.56 -4.83 -17.82
C ALA A 65 -4.89 -5.27 -19.25
N ARG A 66 -3.84 -5.37 -20.08
CA ARG A 66 -3.86 -6.25 -21.26
C ARG A 66 -3.49 -7.68 -20.89
N ASP A 67 -2.72 -7.84 -19.82
CA ASP A 67 -2.28 -9.10 -19.25
C ASP A 67 -2.34 -9.00 -17.72
N CYS A 68 -3.33 -9.66 -17.09
CA CYS A 68 -3.48 -9.68 -15.64
C CYS A 68 -2.28 -10.34 -14.94
N SER A 69 -1.66 -11.33 -15.55
CA SER A 69 -0.48 -11.99 -14.98
C SER A 69 0.73 -11.06 -14.96
N ALA A 70 0.91 -10.24 -16.00
CA ALA A 70 1.93 -9.19 -16.00
C ALA A 70 1.67 -8.13 -14.91
N MET A 71 0.41 -7.76 -14.70
CA MET A 71 0.02 -6.82 -13.65
C MET A 71 0.28 -7.36 -12.25
N GLU A 72 -0.01 -8.65 -12.00
CA GLU A 72 0.33 -9.29 -10.73
C GLU A 72 1.84 -9.37 -10.51
N ARG A 73 2.64 -9.72 -11.53
CA ARG A 73 4.12 -9.66 -11.42
C ARG A 73 4.60 -8.24 -11.09
N SER A 74 3.96 -7.24 -11.69
CA SER A 74 4.24 -5.83 -11.44
C SER A 74 3.86 -5.41 -10.01
N ARG A 75 2.72 -5.86 -9.47
CA ARG A 75 2.33 -5.69 -8.06
C ARG A 75 3.36 -6.29 -7.12
N VAL A 76 3.74 -7.56 -7.34
CA VAL A 76 4.76 -8.24 -6.51
C VAL A 76 6.08 -7.48 -6.53
N LYS A 77 6.49 -6.96 -7.69
CA LYS A 77 7.69 -6.13 -7.80
C LYS A 77 7.55 -4.79 -7.07
N PHE A 78 6.39 -4.13 -7.18
CA PHE A 78 6.04 -2.91 -6.46
C PHE A 78 6.15 -3.11 -4.94
N ASN A 79 5.45 -4.12 -4.39
CA ASN A 79 5.52 -4.48 -2.97
C ASN A 79 6.96 -4.74 -2.55
N LYS A 80 7.69 -5.62 -3.26
CA LYS A 80 9.10 -5.92 -2.93
C LYS A 80 9.98 -4.68 -2.84
N LEU A 81 9.87 -3.74 -3.79
CA LEU A 81 10.70 -2.53 -3.80
C LEU A 81 10.35 -1.54 -2.69
N LEU A 82 9.07 -1.36 -2.39
CA LEU A 82 8.64 -0.50 -1.28
C LEU A 82 8.95 -1.12 0.07
N SER A 83 8.74 -2.43 0.23
CA SER A 83 8.99 -3.12 1.48
C SER A 83 10.47 -3.09 1.87
N VAL A 84 11.39 -3.18 0.90
CA VAL A 84 12.81 -2.94 1.16
C VAL A 84 13.08 -1.50 1.60
N PHE A 85 12.45 -0.52 0.96
CA PHE A 85 12.63 0.90 1.29
C PHE A 85 12.07 1.26 2.68
N VAL A 86 10.86 0.81 3.00
CA VAL A 86 10.20 1.04 4.29
C VAL A 86 11.00 0.39 5.42
N ARG A 87 11.40 -0.88 5.27
CA ARG A 87 12.24 -1.57 6.29
C ARG A 87 13.58 -0.88 6.51
N ARG A 88 14.28 -0.48 5.44
CA ARG A 88 15.57 0.24 5.54
C ARG A 88 15.47 1.58 6.24
N SER A 89 14.28 2.14 6.31
CA SER A 89 14.02 3.42 6.97
C SER A 89 13.31 3.26 8.31
N GLY A 90 13.36 2.07 8.91
CA GLY A 90 12.80 1.80 10.25
C GLY A 90 11.28 1.62 10.30
N GLY A 91 10.61 1.51 9.15
CA GLY A 91 9.18 1.22 9.08
C GLY A 91 8.86 -0.28 9.14
N VAL A 92 7.58 -0.59 9.34
CA VAL A 92 7.02 -1.93 9.39
C VAL A 92 6.30 -2.25 8.08
N VAL A 93 6.32 -3.52 7.68
CA VAL A 93 5.64 -4.01 6.48
C VAL A 93 4.77 -5.19 6.86
N ILE A 94 3.49 -5.13 6.51
CA ILE A 94 2.52 -6.20 6.66
C ILE A 94 2.28 -6.83 5.29
N TRP A 95 2.47 -8.14 5.22
CA TRP A 95 2.20 -8.96 4.04
C TRP A 95 1.01 -9.88 4.32
N HIS A 96 0.04 -9.87 3.41
CA HIS A 96 -1.23 -10.59 3.53
C HIS A 96 -1.15 -11.95 2.84
N LYS A 97 -0.43 -12.90 3.45
CA LYS A 97 -0.09 -14.20 2.85
C LYS A 97 -1.31 -15.00 2.44
N GLU A 98 -2.38 -14.93 3.21
CA GLU A 98 -3.64 -15.65 3.01
C GLU A 98 -4.32 -15.25 1.70
N LEU A 99 -4.21 -13.96 1.34
CA LEU A 99 -4.78 -13.39 0.12
C LEU A 99 -3.99 -13.76 -1.15
N GLU A 100 -2.72 -14.18 -1.04
CA GLU A 100 -1.89 -14.62 -2.19
C GLU A 100 -2.40 -15.90 -2.85
N SER A 101 -3.32 -16.63 -2.20
CA SER A 101 -4.04 -17.76 -2.81
C SER A 101 -5.09 -17.33 -3.85
N VAL A 102 -5.45 -16.04 -3.87
CA VAL A 102 -6.37 -15.40 -4.84
C VAL A 102 -7.69 -16.18 -4.98
N LEU A 103 -8.23 -16.69 -3.88
CA LEU A 103 -9.48 -17.45 -3.89
C LEU A 103 -10.66 -16.54 -4.26
N PRO A 104 -11.52 -16.91 -5.24
CA PRO A 104 -12.65 -16.07 -5.64
C PRO A 104 -13.58 -15.66 -4.51
N GLY A 105 -13.73 -16.50 -3.47
CA GLY A 105 -14.54 -16.21 -2.28
C GLY A 105 -14.02 -15.04 -1.43
N TYR A 106 -12.76 -14.64 -1.58
CA TYR A 106 -12.17 -13.49 -0.88
C TYR A 106 -12.46 -12.16 -1.57
N TYR A 107 -13.10 -12.17 -2.75
CA TYR A 107 -13.38 -10.98 -3.53
C TYR A 107 -14.87 -10.78 -3.75
N ARG A 108 -15.25 -9.52 -3.96
CA ARG A 108 -16.57 -9.17 -4.49
C ARG A 108 -16.68 -9.59 -5.94
N ARG A 109 -17.89 -9.51 -6.47
CA ARG A 109 -18.19 -9.85 -7.88
C ARG A 109 -17.39 -9.02 -8.89
N ASP A 110 -16.90 -7.84 -8.51
CA ASP A 110 -16.06 -7.02 -9.38
C ASP A 110 -14.62 -7.54 -9.52
N GLY A 111 -14.21 -8.52 -8.70
CA GLY A 111 -12.88 -9.11 -8.72
C GLY A 111 -11.73 -8.17 -8.32
N VAL A 112 -12.06 -6.98 -7.78
CA VAL A 112 -11.10 -5.96 -7.37
C VAL A 112 -11.13 -5.78 -5.86
N HIS A 113 -12.33 -5.64 -5.30
CA HIS A 113 -12.51 -5.39 -3.88
C HIS A 113 -12.65 -6.70 -3.11
N LEU A 114 -12.21 -6.70 -1.86
CA LEU A 114 -12.36 -7.86 -0.98
C LEU A 114 -13.84 -8.03 -0.55
N SER A 115 -14.25 -9.28 -0.43
CA SER A 115 -15.48 -9.67 0.27
C SER A 115 -15.32 -9.46 1.78
N GLU A 116 -16.40 -9.64 2.55
CA GLU A 116 -16.30 -9.59 4.03
C GLU A 116 -15.27 -10.60 4.55
N VAL A 117 -15.30 -11.84 4.06
CA VAL A 117 -14.30 -12.87 4.40
C VAL A 117 -12.88 -12.46 3.98
N GLY A 118 -12.73 -11.82 2.82
CA GLY A 118 -11.42 -11.32 2.38
C GLY A 118 -10.88 -10.19 3.27
N MET A 119 -11.77 -9.34 3.79
CA MET A 119 -11.40 -8.23 4.67
C MET A 119 -10.83 -8.70 6.02
N ASP A 120 -11.21 -9.89 6.50
CA ASP A 120 -10.67 -10.45 7.75
C ASP A 120 -9.15 -10.74 7.69
N PHE A 121 -8.58 -10.78 6.48
CA PHE A 121 -7.16 -11.04 6.24
C PHE A 121 -6.33 -9.78 5.91
N VAL A 122 -6.93 -8.57 5.91
CA VAL A 122 -6.24 -7.31 5.52
C VAL A 122 -6.09 -6.31 6.65
#